data_AF-A0A7C2B1W1-F1
#
_entry.id   AF-A0A7C2B1W1-F1
#
_cell.length_a   1.000
_cell.length_b   1.000
_cell.length_c   1.000
_cell.angle_alpha   90.00
_cell.angle_beta   90.00
_cell.angle_gamma   90.00
#
_symmetry.space_group_name_H-M   'P 1'
#
loop_
_entity.id
_entity.type
_entity.pdbx_description
1 polymer ?
#
loop_
_entity_poly.entity_id
_entity_poly.type
_entity_poly.pdbx_seq_one_letter_code
_entity_poly.pdbx_strand_id
1 'polypeptide(L)'
;MRLRRLLVGLALASFVAVACRSSGGTATSTPASIVPTQVATQEATPAPTAALTVTPGRIVLKPPDLTVRAANGEQTATIGPFFWVLDSGFAGETTAPGLVLPSEQPLAVKVGEELHFTFAEDRPPQSVKLAVYPQEGNYDQIAPDPDAPKGFVLKTDPALTAEPTQQGAAFDWTVPELASGAYFVRIEVEWPQHPKNPRPDKTPRAVYLFWVQISS
;
A
#
# COMPACT_ATOMS: atom_id res chain seq x y z
N MET A 1 -30.62 -42.17 10.96
CA MET A 1 -29.87 -43.44 10.79
C MET A 1 -28.44 -43.08 10.40
N ARG A 2 -27.47 -43.61 11.15
CA ARG A 2 -26.02 -43.37 11.02
C ARG A 2 -25.40 -44.44 10.11
N LEU A 3 -24.50 -44.05 9.21
CA LEU A 3 -23.50 -44.92 8.60
C LEU A 3 -22.25 -44.04 8.41
N ARG A 4 -21.23 -44.12 9.30
CA ARG A 4 -20.05 -45.03 9.28
C ARG A 4 -19.28 -44.95 7.95
N ARG A 5 -17.95 -44.88 7.86
CA ARG A 5 -16.77 -44.75 8.75
C ARG A 5 -15.56 -44.85 7.77
N LEU A 6 -14.36 -44.54 8.29
CA LEU A 6 -13.00 -44.93 7.86
C LEU A 6 -12.19 -43.94 6.99
N LEU A 7 -10.86 -43.77 7.10
CA LEU A 7 -9.81 -43.95 8.16
C LEU A 7 -8.41 -43.77 7.47
N VAL A 8 -7.40 -43.27 8.21
CA VAL A 8 -5.91 -43.43 8.04
C VAL A 8 -5.24 -42.70 6.84
N GLY A 9 -4.03 -42.10 6.91
CA GLY A 9 -2.92 -41.99 7.89
C GLY A 9 -1.83 -41.02 7.35
N LEU A 10 -1.04 -40.32 8.20
CA LEU A 10 0.38 -40.59 8.59
C LEU A 10 1.31 -41.02 7.42
N ALA A 11 2.54 -40.57 7.18
CA ALA A 11 3.59 -39.82 7.89
C ALA A 11 4.70 -39.45 6.86
N LEU A 12 5.69 -38.62 7.22
CA LEU A 12 7.12 -39.00 7.37
C LEU A 12 8.09 -37.82 7.10
N ALA A 13 8.90 -37.52 8.12
CA ALA A 13 10.06 -36.63 8.07
C ALA A 13 11.31 -37.37 7.55
N SER A 14 12.31 -36.64 7.05
CA SER A 14 13.67 -37.17 6.86
C SER A 14 14.72 -36.08 7.03
N PHE A 15 15.51 -36.23 8.11
CA PHE A 15 16.81 -35.62 8.38
C PHE A 15 17.91 -36.42 7.66
N VAL A 16 18.95 -35.75 7.12
CA VAL A 16 20.32 -36.30 7.07
C VAL A 16 21.32 -35.18 7.33
N ALA A 17 22.29 -35.48 8.19
CA ALA A 17 23.37 -34.63 8.64
C ALA A 17 24.74 -35.28 8.32
N VAL A 18 25.80 -34.48 8.48
CA VAL A 18 27.21 -34.84 8.79
C VAL A 18 28.14 -35.21 7.62
N ALA A 19 29.22 -34.44 7.44
CA ALA A 19 30.59 -34.88 7.83
C ALA A 19 31.68 -33.83 7.59
N CYS A 20 32.41 -33.51 8.66
CA CYS A 20 33.69 -32.81 8.72
C CYS A 20 34.85 -33.68 8.17
N ARG A 21 35.98 -33.06 7.78
CA ARG A 21 37.31 -33.36 8.38
C ARG A 21 38.46 -32.50 7.84
N SER A 22 39.34 -32.11 8.76
CA SER A 22 40.57 -31.32 8.63
C SER A 22 41.83 -32.18 8.83
N SER A 23 43.01 -31.60 8.52
CA SER A 23 44.40 -31.93 8.92
C SER A 23 45.08 -33.13 8.25
N GLY A 24 46.39 -33.17 7.92
CA GLY A 24 47.54 -32.27 8.12
C GLY A 24 48.87 -33.00 7.77
N GLY A 25 50.00 -32.28 7.74
CA GLY A 25 51.38 -32.83 7.88
C GLY A 25 52.32 -32.67 6.65
N THR A 26 53.20 -31.65 6.60
CA THR A 26 54.64 -31.57 7.00
C THR A 26 55.67 -32.37 6.19
N ALA A 27 56.66 -31.66 5.63
CA ALA A 27 58.03 -32.13 5.45
C ALA A 27 59.02 -30.95 5.65
N THR A 28 60.06 -31.21 6.45
CA THR A 28 61.15 -30.31 6.84
C THR A 28 62.43 -30.70 6.08
N SER A 29 63.22 -29.73 5.62
CA SER A 29 64.68 -29.85 5.50
C SER A 29 65.37 -28.47 5.60
N THR A 30 66.49 -28.43 6.33
CA THR A 30 67.41 -27.30 6.63
C THR A 30 68.84 -27.78 6.23
N PRO A 31 69.95 -26.98 6.21
CA PRO A 31 70.22 -25.52 6.30
C PRO A 31 71.11 -25.01 5.10
N ALA A 32 71.55 -23.74 4.91
CA ALA A 32 72.18 -22.78 5.82
C ALA A 32 72.26 -21.33 5.24
N SER A 33 72.30 -20.33 6.16
CA SER A 33 73.03 -19.02 6.17
C SER A 33 73.06 -18.14 4.90
N ILE A 34 72.88 -16.80 4.88
CA ILE A 34 73.25 -15.70 5.80
C ILE A 34 72.33 -14.49 5.49
N VAL A 35 72.01 -13.68 6.50
CA VAL A 35 71.10 -12.50 6.53
C VAL A 35 71.72 -11.27 5.81
N PRO A 36 70.91 -10.40 5.15
CA PRO A 36 70.55 -9.12 5.78
C PRO A 36 69.04 -8.83 5.77
N THR A 37 68.54 -8.43 6.93
CA THR A 37 67.18 -7.95 7.19
C THR A 37 66.87 -6.73 6.33
N GLN A 38 65.93 -6.88 5.39
CA GLN A 38 65.20 -5.74 4.83
C GLN A 38 63.83 -5.69 5.51
N VAL A 39 63.61 -4.64 6.30
CA VAL A 39 62.30 -4.30 6.85
C VAL A 39 61.43 -3.85 5.68
N ALA A 40 60.64 -4.77 5.14
CA ALA A 40 59.56 -4.42 4.24
C ALA A 40 58.40 -3.89 5.09
N THR A 41 58.24 -2.57 5.12
CA THR A 41 56.99 -1.94 5.53
C THR A 41 55.90 -2.43 4.60
N GLN A 42 55.10 -3.39 5.06
CA GLN A 42 53.92 -3.84 4.34
C GLN A 42 52.89 -2.71 4.46
N GLU A 43 52.76 -1.95 3.38
CA GLU A 43 51.70 -0.97 3.22
C GLU A 43 50.37 -1.71 3.33
N ALA A 44 49.63 -1.47 4.42
CA ALA A 44 48.34 -2.08 4.65
C ALA A 44 47.38 -1.55 3.57
N THR A 45 47.11 -2.37 2.55
CA THR A 45 46.03 -2.12 1.60
C THR A 45 44.75 -1.87 2.40
N PRO A 46 44.13 -0.67 2.33
CA PRO A 46 42.87 -0.45 3.00
C PRO A 46 41.85 -1.43 2.41
N ALA A 47 41.19 -2.18 3.28
CA ALA A 47 40.07 -3.04 2.89
C ALA A 47 39.07 -2.19 2.08
N PRO A 48 38.51 -2.72 0.98
CA PRO A 48 37.53 -1.97 0.19
C PRO A 48 36.40 -1.57 1.11
N THR A 49 36.26 -0.25 1.33
CA THR A 49 35.10 0.31 2.02
C THR A 49 33.90 -0.12 1.20
N ALA A 50 33.04 -0.95 1.78
CA ALA A 50 31.77 -1.31 1.16
C ALA A 50 31.02 0.01 0.93
N ALA A 51 31.00 0.46 -0.32
CA ALA A 51 30.14 1.56 -0.72
C ALA A 51 28.72 1.08 -0.45
N LEU A 52 28.04 1.73 0.50
CA LEU A 52 26.60 1.60 0.64
C LEU A 52 26.02 2.12 -0.68
N THR A 53 25.68 1.22 -1.58
CA THR A 53 24.90 1.53 -2.76
C THR A 53 23.52 1.93 -2.25
N VAL A 54 23.34 3.23 -2.00
CA VAL A 54 22.02 3.80 -1.78
C VAL A 54 21.29 3.66 -3.11
N THR A 55 20.49 2.61 -3.25
CA THR A 55 19.51 2.52 -4.32
C THR A 55 18.69 3.81 -4.24
N PRO A 56 18.70 4.67 -5.27
CA PRO A 56 17.89 5.88 -5.26
C PRO A 56 16.45 5.45 -5.00
N GLY A 57 15.90 5.87 -3.84
CA GLY A 57 14.51 5.60 -3.51
C GLY A 57 13.64 6.13 -4.64
N ARG A 58 12.74 5.30 -5.17
CA ARG A 58 11.78 5.73 -6.18
C ARG A 58 10.97 6.89 -5.58
N ILE A 59 11.08 8.08 -6.16
CA ILE A 59 10.23 9.20 -5.77
C ILE A 59 8.80 8.85 -6.20
N VAL A 60 7.91 8.70 -5.24
CA VAL A 60 6.49 8.38 -5.45
C VAL A 60 5.70 9.68 -5.34
N LEU A 61 5.31 10.25 -6.48
CA LEU A 61 4.60 11.52 -6.56
C LEU A 61 3.07 11.30 -6.62
N LYS A 62 2.52 10.73 -5.55
CA LYS A 62 1.08 10.53 -5.35
C LYS A 62 0.72 10.79 -3.88
N PRO A 63 -0.55 11.11 -3.57
CA PRO A 63 -1.03 11.16 -2.20
C PRO A 63 -0.90 9.79 -1.49
N PRO A 64 -0.97 9.76 -0.14
CA PRO A 64 -0.93 8.51 0.62
C PRO A 64 -2.07 7.59 0.19
N ASP A 65 -1.83 6.28 0.23
CA ASP A 65 -2.90 5.32 0.05
C ASP A 65 -3.88 5.41 1.22
N LEU A 66 -5.16 5.20 0.94
CA LEU A 66 -6.23 5.17 1.94
C LEU A 66 -6.84 3.78 1.94
N THR A 67 -6.94 3.19 3.12
CA THR A 67 -7.48 1.85 3.29
C THR A 67 -8.67 1.88 4.23
N VAL A 68 -9.74 1.16 3.89
CA VAL A 68 -10.90 0.95 4.76
C VAL A 68 -10.86 -0.46 5.34
N ARG A 69 -11.09 -0.55 6.65
CA ARG A 69 -11.28 -1.81 7.36
C ARG A 69 -12.73 -1.93 7.82
N ALA A 70 -13.35 -3.03 7.43
CA ALA A 70 -14.64 -3.51 7.87
C ALA A 70 -14.45 -4.76 8.76
N ALA A 71 -15.52 -5.23 9.39
CA ALA A 71 -15.51 -6.44 10.20
C ALA A 71 -15.10 -7.70 9.40
N ASN A 72 -15.44 -7.74 8.11
CA ASN A 72 -15.25 -8.91 7.24
C ASN A 72 -14.16 -8.74 6.17
N GLY A 73 -13.39 -7.65 6.20
CA GLY A 73 -12.34 -7.44 5.21
C GLY A 73 -11.75 -6.05 5.21
N GLU A 74 -10.81 -5.85 4.28
CA GLU A 74 -10.10 -4.61 4.07
C GLU A 74 -10.01 -4.32 2.57
N GLN A 75 -10.08 -3.05 2.18
CA GLN A 75 -9.96 -2.64 0.79
C GLN A 75 -9.08 -1.38 0.74
N THR A 76 -8.08 -1.35 -0.13
CA THR A 76 -7.35 -0.12 -0.45
C THR A 76 -8.08 0.63 -1.55
N ALA A 77 -8.24 1.94 -1.41
CA ALA A 77 -8.91 2.76 -2.40
C ALA A 77 -8.14 2.84 -3.71
N THR A 78 -8.87 3.05 -4.79
CA THR A 78 -8.29 3.64 -6.00
C THR A 78 -8.14 5.14 -5.80
N ILE A 79 -6.94 5.66 -6.05
CA ILE A 79 -6.68 7.11 -6.05
C ILE A 79 -7.13 7.71 -7.37
N GLY A 80 -8.01 8.71 -7.28
CA GLY A 80 -8.52 9.49 -8.40
C GLY A 80 -7.79 10.81 -8.61
N PRO A 81 -8.49 11.86 -9.08
CA PRO A 81 -7.92 13.19 -9.24
C PRO A 81 -7.26 13.69 -7.96
N PHE A 82 -6.07 14.27 -8.09
CA PHE A 82 -5.34 14.83 -6.96
C PHE A 82 -4.45 16.00 -7.38
N PHE A 83 -4.11 16.82 -6.41
CA PHE A 83 -2.93 17.69 -6.41
C PHE A 83 -2.13 17.38 -5.14
N TRP A 84 -0.89 16.95 -5.26
CA TRP A 84 -0.09 16.47 -4.12
C TRP A 84 1.31 17.09 -4.13
N VAL A 85 1.80 17.44 -2.95
CA VAL A 85 3.11 18.07 -2.74
C VAL A 85 3.93 17.23 -1.77
N LEU A 86 5.13 16.83 -2.20
CA LEU A 86 6.12 16.14 -1.37
C LEU A 86 6.93 17.14 -0.53
N ASP A 87 7.57 16.62 0.52
CA ASP A 87 8.43 17.41 1.42
C ASP A 87 9.67 17.99 0.71
N SER A 88 10.02 17.43 -0.45
CA SER A 88 11.05 17.95 -1.36
C SER A 88 10.61 19.19 -2.14
N GLY A 89 9.31 19.50 -2.18
CA GLY A 89 8.71 20.58 -2.98
C GLY A 89 8.28 20.15 -4.39
N PHE A 90 8.52 18.89 -4.78
CA PHE A 90 7.92 18.35 -6.01
C PHE A 90 6.41 18.20 -5.83
N ALA A 91 5.65 18.58 -6.87
CA ALA A 91 4.21 18.48 -6.88
C ALA A 91 3.73 17.72 -8.12
N GLY A 92 2.70 16.88 -7.93
CA GLY A 92 2.03 16.14 -8.99
C GLY A 92 0.56 16.47 -9.03
N GLU A 93 -0.01 16.47 -10.22
CA GLU A 93 -1.44 16.67 -10.44
C GLU A 93 -1.94 15.61 -11.42
N THR A 94 -3.14 15.10 -11.17
CA THR A 94 -3.82 14.20 -12.08
C THR A 94 -5.29 14.55 -12.19
N THR A 95 -5.85 14.26 -13.36
CA THR A 95 -7.28 14.34 -13.65
C THR A 95 -7.71 12.99 -14.23
N ALA A 96 -8.89 12.52 -13.87
CA ALA A 96 -9.43 11.27 -14.38
C ALA A 96 -10.94 11.42 -14.66
N PRO A 97 -11.41 11.08 -15.88
CA PRO A 97 -12.83 11.14 -16.22
C PRO A 97 -13.68 10.07 -15.51
N GLY A 98 -13.03 8.99 -15.08
CA GLY A 98 -13.60 7.93 -14.27
C GLY A 98 -12.50 7.19 -13.51
N LEU A 99 -12.89 6.29 -12.62
CA LEU A 99 -11.99 5.58 -11.73
C LEU A 99 -12.17 4.06 -11.89
N VAL A 100 -11.06 3.34 -11.96
CA VAL A 100 -11.08 1.88 -11.94
C VAL A 100 -11.60 1.38 -10.60
N LEU A 101 -12.12 0.15 -10.59
CA LEU A 101 -12.54 -0.49 -9.35
C LEU A 101 -11.33 -0.84 -8.49
N PRO A 102 -11.40 -0.66 -7.16
CA PRO A 102 -10.31 -0.98 -6.25
C PRO A 102 -10.02 -2.48 -6.11
N SER A 103 -10.99 -3.33 -6.48
CA SER A 103 -10.92 -4.78 -6.38
C SER A 103 -11.89 -5.47 -7.35
N GLU A 104 -11.73 -6.77 -7.55
CA GLU A 104 -12.61 -7.58 -8.41
C GLU A 104 -14.01 -7.79 -7.81
N GLN A 105 -14.16 -7.65 -6.50
CA GLN A 105 -15.41 -7.79 -5.76
C GLN A 105 -15.59 -6.65 -4.76
N PRO A 106 -16.83 -6.24 -4.46
CA PRO A 106 -17.08 -5.20 -3.47
C PRO A 106 -16.79 -5.69 -2.06
N LEU A 107 -16.34 -4.79 -1.18
CA LEU A 107 -16.18 -5.07 0.24
C LEU A 107 -17.56 -5.20 0.90
N ALA A 108 -17.84 -6.34 1.54
CA ALA A 108 -19.10 -6.57 2.23
C ALA A 108 -19.15 -5.78 3.55
N VAL A 109 -20.18 -4.96 3.70
CA VAL A 109 -20.44 -4.14 4.90
C VAL A 109 -21.91 -4.22 5.30
N LYS A 110 -22.22 -3.92 6.56
CA LYS A 110 -23.58 -3.92 7.10
C LYS A 110 -24.03 -2.52 7.51
N VAL A 111 -25.34 -2.28 7.42
CA VAL A 111 -25.95 -1.10 8.05
C VAL A 111 -25.64 -1.10 9.55
N GLY A 112 -25.25 0.05 10.08
CA GLY A 112 -24.83 0.23 11.48
C GLY A 112 -23.40 -0.21 11.79
N GLU A 113 -22.67 -0.79 10.83
CA GLU A 113 -21.26 -1.13 10.99
C GLU A 113 -20.39 0.13 11.01
N GLU A 114 -19.42 0.18 11.91
CA GLU A 114 -18.40 1.23 11.93
C GLU A 114 -17.21 0.83 11.07
N LEU A 115 -16.92 1.65 10.06
CA LEU A 115 -15.79 1.47 9.16
C LEU A 115 -14.64 2.37 9.61
N HIS A 116 -13.43 1.81 9.66
CA HIS A 116 -12.22 2.54 10.03
C HIS A 116 -11.37 2.80 8.79
N PHE A 117 -11.00 4.07 8.58
CA PHE A 117 -10.19 4.50 7.45
C PHE A 117 -8.84 5.02 7.91
N THR A 118 -7.76 4.56 7.26
CA THR A 118 -6.39 4.92 7.65
C THR A 118 -5.57 5.28 6.42
N PHE A 119 -4.85 6.40 6.48
CA PHE A 119 -3.84 6.75 5.48
C PHE A 119 -2.54 5.99 5.74
N ALA A 120 -1.81 5.65 4.66
CA ALA A 120 -0.49 5.03 4.75
C ALA A 120 0.60 5.96 5.32
N GLU A 121 0.29 7.24 5.52
CA GLU A 121 1.17 8.25 6.12
C GLU A 121 0.44 8.97 7.25
N ASP A 122 1.17 9.33 8.32
CA ASP A 122 0.62 9.97 9.52
C ASP A 122 0.32 11.48 9.35
N ARG A 123 0.17 11.96 8.11
CA ARG A 123 -0.17 13.37 7.85
C ARG A 123 -1.69 13.56 7.99
N PRO A 124 -2.17 14.24 9.04
CA PRO A 124 -3.60 14.43 9.25
C PRO A 124 -4.20 15.30 8.14
N PRO A 125 -5.35 14.93 7.57
CA PRO A 125 -6.08 15.79 6.67
C PRO A 125 -6.67 17.00 7.41
N GLN A 126 -6.93 18.07 6.68
CA GLN A 126 -7.68 19.22 7.17
C GLN A 126 -9.19 19.01 7.01
N SER A 127 -9.61 18.32 5.96
CA SER A 127 -11.01 18.01 5.70
C SER A 127 -11.16 16.65 5.02
N VAL A 128 -12.24 15.95 5.34
CA VAL A 128 -12.64 14.67 4.74
C VAL A 128 -14.13 14.75 4.47
N LYS A 129 -14.52 14.56 3.22
CA LYS A 129 -15.92 14.54 2.78
C LYS A 129 -16.20 13.22 2.10
N LEU A 130 -17.22 12.52 2.58
CA LEU A 130 -17.64 11.23 2.07
C LEU A 130 -18.96 11.39 1.30
N ALA A 131 -19.06 10.76 0.14
CA ALA A 131 -20.27 10.70 -0.66
C ALA A 131 -20.49 9.26 -1.17
N VAL A 132 -21.71 8.77 -1.01
CA VAL A 132 -22.10 7.40 -1.39
C VAL A 132 -22.95 7.46 -2.65
N TYR A 133 -22.55 6.71 -3.67
CA TYR A 133 -23.23 6.65 -4.96
C TYR A 133 -23.70 5.21 -5.23
N PRO A 134 -24.95 5.00 -5.68
CA PRO A 134 -25.36 3.68 -6.13
C PRO A 134 -24.50 3.23 -7.32
N GLN A 135 -24.20 1.94 -7.39
CA GLN A 135 -23.51 1.39 -8.56
C GLN A 135 -24.36 1.57 -9.83
N GLU A 136 -25.68 1.40 -9.70
CA GLU A 136 -26.63 1.73 -10.76
C GLU A 136 -26.51 3.21 -11.14
N GLY A 137 -26.37 3.47 -12.44
CA GLY A 137 -26.16 4.81 -12.98
C GLY A 137 -24.72 5.33 -12.94
N ASN A 138 -23.86 4.82 -12.07
CA ASN A 138 -22.46 5.29 -11.94
C ASN A 138 -21.39 4.27 -12.35
N TYR A 139 -21.77 3.05 -12.73
CA TYR A 139 -20.85 2.06 -13.29
C TYR A 139 -20.86 2.09 -14.82
N ASP A 140 -19.80 2.63 -15.42
CA ASP A 140 -19.68 2.75 -16.87
C ASP A 140 -18.22 2.77 -17.34
N GLN A 141 -18.02 2.84 -18.66
CA GLN A 141 -16.73 2.95 -19.31
C GLN A 141 -16.01 4.24 -18.86
N ILE A 142 -14.82 4.10 -18.28
CA ILE A 142 -14.12 5.23 -17.63
C ILE A 142 -13.48 6.19 -18.62
N ALA A 143 -13.36 5.81 -19.89
CA ALA A 143 -12.82 6.63 -20.96
C ALA A 143 -13.58 6.39 -22.28
N PRO A 144 -13.52 7.33 -23.25
CA PRO A 144 -14.22 7.20 -24.53
C PRO A 144 -13.77 6.02 -25.40
N ASP A 145 -12.58 5.48 -25.14
CA ASP A 145 -12.03 4.31 -25.85
C ASP A 145 -12.89 3.06 -25.57
N PRO A 146 -13.46 2.39 -26.59
CA PRO A 146 -14.33 1.22 -26.43
C PRO A 146 -13.71 0.06 -25.64
N ASP A 147 -12.38 -0.03 -25.60
CA ASP A 147 -11.66 -1.07 -24.85
C ASP A 147 -11.31 -0.63 -23.41
N ALA A 148 -11.65 0.59 -23.02
CA ALA A 148 -11.43 1.07 -21.66
C ALA A 148 -12.25 0.24 -20.65
N PRO A 149 -11.67 -0.08 -19.48
CA PRO A 149 -12.38 -0.83 -18.46
C PRO A 149 -13.60 -0.04 -17.96
N LYS A 150 -14.60 -0.77 -17.48
CA LYS A 150 -15.69 -0.17 -16.72
C LYS A 150 -15.25 0.10 -15.29
N GLY A 151 -15.81 1.14 -14.71
CA GLY A 151 -15.50 1.60 -13.36
C GLY A 151 -16.49 2.67 -12.92
N PHE A 152 -16.10 3.46 -11.93
CA PHE A 152 -16.91 4.56 -11.45
C PHE A 152 -16.80 5.76 -12.38
N VAL A 153 -17.95 6.24 -12.85
CA VAL A 153 -18.11 7.52 -13.53
C VAL A 153 -19.22 8.27 -12.81
N LEU A 154 -18.91 9.49 -12.36
CA LEU A 154 -19.87 10.33 -11.65
C LEU A 154 -20.96 10.82 -12.62
N LYS A 155 -22.18 10.29 -12.49
CA LYS A 155 -23.31 10.62 -13.38
C LYS A 155 -24.59 11.01 -12.65
N THR A 156 -24.70 10.64 -11.38
CA THR A 156 -25.87 10.94 -10.54
C THR A 156 -25.45 11.77 -9.34
N ASP A 157 -26.45 12.32 -8.64
CA ASP A 157 -26.27 12.82 -7.29
C ASP A 157 -25.96 11.67 -6.32
N PRO A 158 -25.26 11.95 -5.20
CA PRO A 158 -25.03 10.95 -4.18
C PRO A 158 -26.35 10.58 -3.46
N ALA A 159 -26.48 9.32 -3.08
CA ALA A 159 -27.55 8.87 -2.18
C ALA A 159 -27.37 9.44 -0.77
N LEU A 160 -26.13 9.73 -0.38
CA LEU A 160 -25.77 10.27 0.93
C LEU A 160 -24.45 11.04 0.84
N THR A 161 -24.35 12.12 1.61
CA THR A 161 -23.07 12.77 1.96
C THR A 161 -22.86 12.79 3.46
N ALA A 162 -21.61 12.69 3.92
CA ALA A 162 -21.24 12.76 5.32
C ALA A 162 -19.86 13.42 5.50
N GLU A 163 -19.64 13.98 6.70
CA GLU A 163 -18.33 14.41 7.18
C GLU A 163 -17.92 13.45 8.31
N PRO A 164 -17.03 12.48 8.04
CA PRO A 164 -16.62 11.47 9.02
C PRO A 164 -15.92 12.07 10.24
N THR A 165 -15.95 11.36 11.35
CA THR A 165 -15.25 11.77 12.58
C THR A 165 -13.76 11.52 12.42
N GLN A 166 -12.97 12.60 12.33
CA GLN A 166 -11.52 12.51 12.18
C GLN A 166 -10.81 12.25 13.50
N GLN A 167 -9.78 11.40 13.46
CA GLN A 167 -8.90 11.06 14.57
C GLN A 167 -7.44 11.03 14.06
N GLY A 168 -6.76 12.18 14.08
CA GLY A 168 -5.40 12.27 13.53
C GLY A 168 -5.37 12.01 12.02
N ALA A 169 -4.59 11.03 11.58
CA ALA A 169 -4.52 10.57 10.18
C ALA A 169 -5.47 9.39 9.87
N ALA A 170 -6.48 9.18 10.72
CA ALA A 170 -7.54 8.22 10.51
C ALA A 170 -8.90 8.90 10.67
N PHE A 171 -9.96 8.23 10.24
CA PHE A 171 -11.33 8.66 10.50
C PHE A 171 -12.28 7.46 10.47
N ASP A 172 -13.40 7.61 11.17
CA ASP A 172 -14.41 6.58 11.31
C ASP A 172 -15.74 7.04 10.71
N TRP A 173 -16.45 6.09 10.11
CA TRP A 173 -17.79 6.33 9.59
C TRP A 173 -18.70 5.13 9.83
N THR A 174 -19.84 5.37 10.46
CA THR A 174 -20.89 4.36 10.61
C THR A 174 -21.75 4.31 9.36
N VAL A 175 -21.90 3.13 8.76
CA VAL A 175 -22.76 2.90 7.59
C VAL A 175 -24.21 3.21 8.00
N PRO A 176 -24.87 4.23 7.42
CA PRO A 176 -26.22 4.59 7.80
C PRO A 176 -27.23 3.66 7.13
N GLU A 177 -28.51 3.89 7.44
CA GLU A 177 -29.60 3.17 6.80
C GLU A 177 -29.66 3.49 5.30
N LEU A 178 -29.27 2.50 4.49
CA LEU A 178 -29.32 2.51 3.04
C LEU A 178 -29.94 1.21 2.55
N ALA A 179 -30.60 1.25 1.40
CA ALA A 179 -31.12 0.04 0.78
C ALA A 179 -29.97 -0.94 0.49
N SER A 180 -30.21 -2.24 0.70
CA SER A 180 -29.22 -3.27 0.36
C SER A 180 -28.85 -3.19 -1.13
N GLY A 181 -27.56 -3.22 -1.45
CA GLY A 181 -27.07 -3.00 -2.80
C GLY A 181 -25.58 -2.69 -2.88
N ALA A 182 -25.07 -2.60 -4.11
CA ALA A 182 -23.69 -2.23 -4.36
C ALA A 182 -23.57 -0.70 -4.53
N TYR A 183 -22.56 -0.12 -3.87
CA TYR A 183 -22.32 1.32 -3.84
C TYR A 183 -20.85 1.64 -4.03
N PHE A 184 -20.60 2.82 -4.57
CA PHE A 184 -19.30 3.46 -4.58
C PHE A 184 -19.23 4.46 -3.43
N VAL A 185 -18.19 4.37 -2.61
CA VAL A 185 -17.91 5.38 -1.57
C VAL A 185 -16.77 6.24 -2.08
N ARG A 186 -17.08 7.48 -2.40
CA ARG A 186 -16.12 8.48 -2.87
C ARG A 186 -15.75 9.39 -1.72
N ILE A 187 -14.45 9.54 -1.47
CA ILE A 187 -13.93 10.37 -0.39
C ILE A 187 -13.06 11.46 -0.99
N GLU A 188 -13.40 12.71 -0.71
CA GLU A 188 -12.53 13.86 -0.99
C GLU A 188 -11.79 14.25 0.27
N VAL A 189 -10.49 14.43 0.14
CA VAL A 189 -9.59 14.76 1.24
C VAL A 189 -8.77 15.97 0.86
N GLU A 190 -8.67 16.93 1.78
CA GLU A 190 -7.77 18.07 1.66
C GLU A 190 -6.78 18.06 2.82
N TRP A 191 -5.53 18.41 2.53
CA TRP A 191 -4.48 18.57 3.53
C TRP A 191 -4.09 20.03 3.67
N PRO A 192 -3.50 20.42 4.81
CA PRO A 192 -2.93 21.75 4.98
C PRO A 192 -1.95 22.11 3.86
N GLN A 193 -1.83 23.41 3.60
CA GLN A 193 -0.85 23.93 2.65
C GLN A 193 0.57 23.49 3.01
N HIS A 194 1.29 22.94 2.02
CA HIS A 194 2.67 22.55 2.21
C HIS A 194 3.60 23.79 2.05
N PRO A 195 4.55 24.05 2.97
CA PRO A 195 5.40 25.24 2.89
C PRO A 195 6.22 25.36 1.60
N LYS A 196 6.54 24.22 0.98
CA LYS A 196 7.26 24.15 -0.30
C LYS A 196 6.34 23.93 -1.50
N ASN A 197 5.05 24.23 -1.37
CA ASN A 197 4.10 24.09 -2.47
C ASN A 197 4.49 25.03 -3.62
N PRO A 198 4.83 24.52 -4.81
CA PRO A 198 5.16 25.34 -5.97
C PRO A 198 3.93 26.06 -6.56
N ARG A 199 2.72 25.72 -6.11
CA ARG A 199 1.42 26.30 -6.52
C ARG A 199 0.61 26.74 -5.30
N PRO A 200 0.94 27.89 -4.68
CA PRO A 200 0.25 28.39 -3.49
C PRO A 200 -1.26 28.62 -3.70
N ASP A 201 -1.70 28.74 -4.96
CA ASP A 201 -3.11 28.85 -5.36
C ASP A 201 -3.89 27.53 -5.23
N LYS A 202 -3.21 26.39 -5.10
CA LYS A 202 -3.82 25.06 -5.02
C LYS A 202 -3.58 24.43 -3.65
N THR A 203 -4.65 23.91 -3.04
CA THR A 203 -4.56 23.12 -1.80
C THR A 203 -4.29 21.66 -2.13
N PRO A 204 -3.33 20.99 -1.45
CA PRO A 204 -3.14 19.55 -1.58
C PRO A 204 -4.44 18.80 -1.31
N ARG A 205 -4.85 17.97 -2.27
CA ARG A 205 -6.13 17.26 -2.22
C ARG A 205 -6.09 15.97 -3.01
N ALA A 206 -6.92 15.02 -2.65
CA ALA A 206 -7.08 13.77 -3.38
C ALA A 206 -8.52 13.25 -3.30
N VAL A 207 -8.92 12.53 -4.35
CA VAL A 207 -10.15 11.77 -4.39
C VAL A 207 -9.81 10.29 -4.24
N TYR A 208 -10.57 9.57 -3.42
CA TYR A 208 -10.45 8.13 -3.22
C TYR A 208 -11.77 7.45 -3.54
N LEU A 209 -11.69 6.22 -4.05
CA LEU A 209 -12.85 5.39 -4.36
C LEU A 209 -12.75 4.02 -3.70
N PHE A 210 -13.81 3.66 -3.00
CA PHE A 210 -14.11 2.30 -2.55
C PHE A 210 -15.33 1.74 -3.26
N TRP A 211 -15.43 0.41 -3.32
CA TRP A 211 -16.60 -0.31 -3.84
C TRP A 211 -17.08 -1.28 -2.78
N VAL A 212 -18.31 -1.09 -2.32
CA VAL A 212 -18.89 -1.79 -1.17
C VAL A 212 -20.22 -2.44 -1.52
N GLN A 213 -20.52 -3.54 -0.84
CA GLN A 213 -21.81 -4.21 -0.89
C GLN A 213 -22.46 -4.05 0.47
N ILE A 214 -23.51 -3.22 0.53
CA ILE A 214 -24.26 -2.95 1.76
C ILE A 214 -25.36 -4.01 1.91
N SER A 215 -25.48 -4.54 3.12
CA SER A 215 -26.54 -5.44 3.56
C SER A 215 -27.15 -4.96 4.87
N SER A 216 -28.42 -5.31 5.11
CA SER A 216 -29.12 -5.03 6.37
C SER A 216 -28.80 -6.04 7.47
#